data_AF-A0A0C2FBR0-F1
#
_entry.id   AF-A0A0C2FBR0-F1
#
_cell.length_a   1.000
_cell.length_b   1.000
_cell.length_c   1.000
_cell.angle_alpha   90.00
_cell.angle_beta   90.00
_cell.angle_gamma   90.00
#
_symmetry.space_group_name_H-M   'P 1'
#
loop_
_entity.id
_entity.type
_entity.pdbx_description
1 polymer ?
#
loop_
_entity_poly.entity_id
_entity_poly.type
_entity_poly.pdbx_seq_one_letter_code
_entity_poly.pdbx_strand_id
1 'polypeptide(L)'
;MPATEAEALTGSRSPFRIEDVAGCRLENAHLLSNEPTGRVLVLINPFSGQKRAEKLWAVHGAHVLQAAGIHADVIHTEYPKHATKIIQDLDIDRYDAVLVNSGDGLVTEVICGLLLRKDRERALKFPICHIPGGTSNALAAAICYACK
;
A
#
# COMPACT_ATOMS: atom_id res chain seq x y z
N MET A 1 48.70 -0.56 15.20
CA MET A 1 47.44 0.18 15.38
C MET A 1 46.61 -0.05 14.13
N PRO A 2 45.38 -0.57 14.26
CA PRO A 2 44.62 -1.15 13.15
C PRO A 2 43.90 -0.09 12.30
N ALA A 3 43.48 -0.55 11.12
CA ALA A 3 42.90 0.19 10.01
C ALA A 3 41.64 0.98 10.36
N THR A 4 41.43 2.10 9.66
CA THR A 4 40.15 2.83 9.65
C THR A 4 39.45 2.53 8.33
N GLU A 5 38.45 1.65 8.41
CA GLU A 5 37.52 1.28 7.36
C GLU A 5 36.72 2.50 6.89
N ALA A 6 36.95 2.95 5.66
CA ALA A 6 36.14 3.96 4.99
C ALA A 6 35.51 3.46 3.68
N GLU A 7 35.53 2.14 3.43
CA GLU A 7 34.97 1.54 2.21
C GLU A 7 34.07 0.35 2.58
N ALA A 8 32.84 0.62 3.01
CA ALA A 8 31.84 -0.44 3.22
C ALA A 8 30.38 0.03 3.17
N LEU A 9 29.98 0.93 2.27
CA LEU A 9 28.55 1.30 2.15
C LEU A 9 27.99 1.47 0.73
N THR A 10 28.73 1.10 -0.31
CA THR A 10 28.16 0.90 -1.66
C THR A 10 27.86 -0.58 -1.90
N GLY A 11 26.99 -1.15 -1.05
CA GLY A 11 26.35 -2.42 -1.36
C GLY A 11 25.25 -2.16 -2.38
N SER A 12 25.47 -2.55 -3.63
CA SER A 12 24.43 -2.60 -4.66
C SER A 12 23.34 -3.56 -4.22
N ARG A 13 22.30 -3.06 -3.54
CA ARG A 13 21.10 -3.85 -3.28
C ARG A 13 20.31 -3.91 -4.58
N SER A 14 20.12 -5.11 -5.09
CA SER A 14 19.19 -5.40 -6.18
C SER A 14 17.83 -4.73 -5.90
N PRO A 15 17.10 -4.28 -6.93
CA PRO A 15 15.78 -3.70 -6.74
C PRO A 15 14.91 -4.68 -5.95
N PHE A 16 14.23 -4.16 -4.92
CA PHE A 16 13.29 -4.93 -4.11
C PHE A 16 12.20 -5.49 -5.02
N ARG A 17 12.15 -6.81 -5.19
CA ARG A 17 11.12 -7.46 -6.01
C ARG A 17 9.91 -7.70 -5.13
N ILE A 18 8.71 -7.55 -5.68
CA ILE A 18 7.46 -7.97 -5.02
C ILE A 18 7.53 -9.47 -4.63
N GLU A 19 8.35 -10.24 -5.34
CA GLU A 19 8.74 -11.62 -5.05
C GLU A 19 9.47 -11.78 -3.69
N ASP A 20 10.11 -10.75 -3.15
CA ASP A 20 10.79 -10.80 -1.84
C ASP A 20 9.79 -10.74 -0.67
N VAL A 21 8.52 -10.43 -0.95
CA VAL A 21 7.38 -10.54 -0.02
C VAL A 21 6.75 -11.96 -0.07
N ALA A 22 7.34 -12.89 -0.84
CA ALA A 22 6.80 -14.24 -1.13
C ALA A 22 6.89 -15.26 0.02
N GLY A 23 6.48 -14.87 1.22
CA GLY A 23 5.84 -15.82 2.14
C GLY A 23 4.36 -16.03 1.80
N CYS A 24 3.74 -15.09 1.10
CA CYS A 24 2.33 -15.19 0.70
C CYS A 24 2.20 -16.01 -0.58
N ARG A 25 1.81 -17.28 -0.43
CA ARG A 25 1.46 -18.18 -1.54
C ARG A 25 0.24 -17.62 -2.27
N LEU A 26 0.47 -16.80 -3.29
CA LEU A 26 -0.57 -16.19 -4.12
C LEU A 26 -1.10 -17.23 -5.12
N GLU A 27 -1.83 -18.22 -4.62
CA GLU A 27 -2.38 -19.32 -5.43
C GLU A 27 -3.50 -18.85 -6.41
N ASN A 28 -3.89 -17.56 -6.37
CA ASN A 28 -4.94 -17.02 -7.24
C ASN A 28 -4.49 -15.79 -8.04
N ALA A 29 -3.38 -15.94 -8.76
CA ALA A 29 -2.77 -14.96 -9.68
C ALA A 29 -3.59 -14.61 -10.95
N HIS A 30 -4.87 -14.97 -11.07
CA HIS A 30 -5.63 -14.67 -12.30
C HIS A 30 -5.85 -13.16 -12.56
N LEU A 31 -5.68 -12.30 -11.55
CA LEU A 31 -5.58 -10.83 -11.73
C LEU A 31 -4.18 -10.35 -12.16
N LEU A 32 -3.16 -11.20 -12.08
CA LEU A 32 -1.80 -10.98 -12.60
C LEU A 32 -1.67 -11.49 -14.05
N SER A 33 -2.77 -11.60 -14.77
CA SER A 33 -2.76 -11.94 -16.21
C SER A 33 -2.24 -10.79 -17.07
N ASN A 34 -2.15 -9.57 -16.51
CA ASN A 34 -1.43 -8.45 -17.08
C ASN A 34 -0.02 -8.36 -16.47
N GLU A 35 0.95 -7.92 -17.26
CA GLU A 35 2.25 -7.54 -16.72
C GLU A 35 2.08 -6.44 -15.67
N PRO A 36 2.80 -6.50 -14.53
CA PRO A 36 2.69 -5.50 -13.49
C PRO A 36 2.92 -4.11 -14.07
N THR A 37 1.95 -3.22 -13.90
CA THR A 37 2.07 -1.83 -14.38
C THR A 37 3.11 -1.05 -13.57
N GLY A 38 3.51 -1.58 -12.41
CA GLY A 38 4.39 -0.93 -11.46
C GLY A 38 3.71 0.28 -10.82
N ARG A 39 2.38 0.34 -10.80
CA ARG A 39 1.60 1.48 -10.33
C ARG A 39 0.72 1.11 -9.15
N VAL A 40 0.78 1.91 -8.09
CA VAL A 40 -0.03 1.75 -6.89
C VAL A 40 -0.77 3.05 -6.59
N LEU A 41 -2.07 2.93 -6.33
CA LEU A 41 -2.87 4.04 -5.83
C LEU A 41 -2.67 4.16 -4.31
N VAL A 42 -2.31 5.34 -3.83
CA VAL A 42 -2.07 5.60 -2.41
C VAL A 42 -3.13 6.55 -1.88
N LEU A 43 -3.93 6.08 -0.92
CA LEU A 43 -4.94 6.87 -0.22
C LEU A 43 -4.43 7.28 1.15
N ILE A 44 -4.34 8.59 1.38
CA ILE A 44 -3.87 9.17 2.64
C ILE A 44 -5.00 9.98 3.26
N ASN A 45 -5.30 9.72 4.53
CA ASN A 45 -6.15 10.62 5.31
C ASN A 45 -5.28 11.56 6.16
N PRO A 46 -5.14 12.85 5.78
CA PRO A 46 -4.30 13.81 6.52
C PRO A 46 -4.83 14.12 7.92
N PHE A 47 -6.13 13.88 8.16
CA PHE A 47 -6.78 14.12 9.45
C PHE A 47 -6.75 12.90 10.39
N SER A 48 -6.18 11.78 9.94
CA SER A 48 -6.16 10.55 10.72
C SER A 48 -5.20 10.63 11.91
N GLY A 49 -5.70 10.21 13.08
CA GLY A 49 -4.95 10.15 14.34
C GLY A 49 -4.19 11.42 14.70
N GLN A 50 -2.88 11.29 14.96
CA GLN A 50 -2.03 12.41 15.37
C GLN A 50 -1.49 13.23 14.18
N LYS A 51 -2.13 13.15 13.00
CA LYS A 51 -1.67 13.80 11.75
C LYS A 51 -0.25 13.39 11.33
N ARG A 52 0.14 12.17 11.67
CA ARG A 52 1.46 11.62 11.37
C ARG A 52 1.50 10.83 10.06
N ALA A 53 0.36 10.45 9.51
CA ALA A 53 0.26 9.62 8.31
C ALA A 53 1.03 10.22 7.12
N GLU A 54 0.86 11.52 6.86
CA GLU A 54 1.57 12.22 5.78
C GLU A 54 3.08 12.28 6.02
N LYS A 55 3.51 12.52 7.26
CA LYS A 55 4.94 12.51 7.61
C LYS A 55 5.55 11.11 7.47
N LEU A 56 4.85 10.08 7.93
CA LEU A 56 5.27 8.68 7.78
C LEU A 56 5.33 8.26 6.31
N TRP A 57 4.39 8.74 5.50
CA TRP A 57 4.42 8.57 4.05
C TRP A 57 5.71 9.15 3.46
N ALA A 58 5.96 10.43 3.73
CA ALA A 58 7.10 11.14 3.17
C ALA A 58 8.44 10.55 3.62
N VAL A 59 8.55 10.13 4.90
CA VAL A 59 9.82 9.61 5.45
C VAL A 59 10.05 8.15 5.09
N HIS A 60 9.02 7.31 5.04
CA HIS A 60 9.19 5.87 4.86
C HIS A 60 8.47 5.34 3.62
N GLY A 61 7.16 5.54 3.51
CA GLY A 61 6.33 4.91 2.48
C GLY A 61 6.77 5.24 1.05
N ALA A 62 6.98 6.52 0.75
CA ALA A 62 7.40 6.98 -0.56
C ALA A 62 8.79 6.43 -0.96
N HIS A 63 9.76 6.45 -0.03
CA HIS A 63 11.11 5.95 -0.28
C HIS A 63 11.14 4.45 -0.57
N VAL A 64 10.32 3.65 0.13
CA VAL A 64 10.24 2.21 -0.10
C VAL A 64 9.70 1.91 -1.50
N LEU A 65 8.62 2.57 -1.92
CA LEU A 65 8.07 2.36 -3.26
C LEU A 65 9.03 2.85 -4.34
N GLN A 66 9.68 4.00 -4.14
CA GLN A 66 10.69 4.52 -5.06
C GLN A 66 11.88 3.56 -5.22
N ALA A 67 12.39 3.01 -4.11
CA ALA A 67 13.47 2.03 -4.14
C ALA A 67 13.07 0.71 -4.83
N ALA A 68 11.78 0.36 -4.80
CA ALA A 68 11.22 -0.79 -5.51
C ALA A 68 10.90 -0.49 -6.99
N GLY A 69 11.09 0.74 -7.47
CA GLY A 69 10.73 1.15 -8.82
C GLY A 69 9.21 1.22 -9.07
N ILE A 70 8.41 1.34 -8.00
CA ILE A 70 6.95 1.40 -8.06
C ILE A 70 6.51 2.87 -8.08
N HIS A 71 5.70 3.23 -9.07
CA HIS A 71 5.07 4.54 -9.19
C HIS A 71 3.88 4.65 -8.26
N ALA A 72 3.87 5.69 -7.42
CA ALA A 72 2.82 5.93 -6.44
C ALA A 72 1.96 7.13 -6.85
N ASP A 73 0.68 6.88 -7.13
CA ASP A 73 -0.31 7.94 -7.37
C ASP A 73 -0.99 8.27 -6.04
N VAL A 74 -0.68 9.43 -5.45
CA VAL A 74 -1.13 9.80 -4.10
C VAL A 74 -2.39 10.67 -4.15
N ILE A 75 -3.44 10.25 -3.45
CA ILE A 75 -4.68 11.01 -3.27
C ILE A 75 -4.95 11.21 -1.78
N HIS A 76 -5.22 12.46 -1.42
CA HIS A 76 -5.61 12.84 -0.06
C HIS A 76 -7.13 12.82 0.08
N THR A 77 -7.63 12.19 1.13
CA THR A 77 -9.06 12.22 1.43
C THR A 77 -9.45 13.50 2.16
N GLU A 78 -10.51 14.17 1.73
CA GLU A 78 -10.93 15.47 2.27
C GLU A 78 -12.13 15.38 3.22
N TYR A 79 -12.98 14.37 3.05
CA TYR A 79 -14.23 14.22 3.80
C TYR A 79 -14.59 12.74 4.03
N PRO A 80 -15.51 12.42 4.98
CA PRO A 80 -15.92 11.05 5.24
C PRO A 80 -16.51 10.36 4.00
N LYS A 81 -16.16 9.09 3.77
CA LYS A 81 -16.57 8.31 2.57
C LYS A 81 -15.98 8.82 1.24
N HIS A 82 -15.01 9.72 1.27
CA HIS A 82 -14.33 10.15 0.04
C HIS A 82 -13.59 8.99 -0.62
N ALA A 83 -12.91 8.13 0.16
CA ALA A 83 -12.20 6.97 -0.39
C ALA A 83 -13.17 5.97 -1.01
N THR A 84 -14.35 5.77 -0.43
CA THR A 84 -15.40 4.92 -1.01
C THR A 84 -15.75 5.38 -2.43
N LYS A 85 -15.94 6.69 -2.64
CA LYS A 85 -16.26 7.24 -3.97
C LYS A 85 -15.10 7.08 -4.95
N ILE A 86 -13.87 7.39 -4.52
CA ILE A 86 -12.66 7.22 -5.34
C ILE A 86 -12.53 5.78 -5.83
N ILE A 87 -12.68 4.80 -4.94
CA ILE A 87 -12.54 3.38 -5.27
C ILE A 87 -13.70 2.86 -6.12
N GLN A 88 -14.91 3.37 -5.90
CA GLN A 88 -16.07 3.02 -6.71
C GLN A 88 -15.88 3.41 -8.18
N ASP A 89 -15.29 4.59 -8.43
CA ASP A 89 -15.05 5.13 -9.78
C ASP A 89 -13.65 4.75 -10.34
N LEU A 90 -12.84 4.02 -9.58
CA LEU A 90 -11.47 3.67 -9.95
C LEU A 90 -11.43 2.74 -11.17
N ASP A 91 -10.52 3.02 -12.10
CA ASP A 91 -10.13 2.04 -13.10
C ASP A 91 -9.10 1.07 -12.50
N ILE A 92 -9.57 -0.11 -12.08
CA ILE A 92 -8.76 -1.13 -11.41
C ILE A 92 -7.70 -1.74 -12.32
N ASP A 93 -7.83 -1.61 -13.64
CA ASP A 93 -6.89 -2.14 -14.63
C ASP A 93 -5.61 -1.29 -14.75
N ARG A 94 -5.63 -0.06 -14.21
CA ARG A 94 -4.49 0.87 -14.24
C ARG A 94 -3.51 0.71 -13.07
N TYR A 95 -3.89 -0.06 -12.06
CA TYR A 95 -3.14 -0.18 -10.82
C TYR A 95 -2.98 -1.64 -10.44
N ASP A 96 -1.87 -1.97 -9.81
CA ASP A 96 -1.61 -3.32 -9.32
C ASP A 96 -2.19 -3.52 -7.91
N ALA A 97 -2.30 -2.44 -7.13
CA ALA A 97 -2.82 -2.44 -5.76
C ALA A 97 -3.31 -1.06 -5.31
N VAL A 98 -4.11 -1.05 -4.22
CA VAL A 98 -4.37 0.15 -3.43
C VAL A 98 -3.64 0.07 -2.10
N LEU A 99 -2.90 1.12 -1.78
CA LEU A 99 -2.24 1.32 -0.51
C LEU A 99 -3.02 2.35 0.32
N VAL A 100 -3.32 2.00 1.55
CA VAL A 100 -4.04 2.82 2.51
C VAL A 100 -3.08 3.24 3.60
N ASN A 101 -2.84 4.54 3.74
CA ASN A 101 -2.02 5.10 4.82
C ASN A 101 -2.90 5.92 5.78
N SER A 102 -3.41 5.25 6.80
CA SER A 102 -4.32 5.79 7.82
C SER A 102 -4.54 4.75 8.93
N GLY A 103 -5.63 4.87 9.68
CA GLY A 103 -6.16 3.81 10.54
C GLY A 103 -7.19 2.93 9.83
N ASP A 104 -7.78 2.01 10.59
CA ASP A 104 -8.68 0.96 10.08
C ASP A 104 -9.90 1.51 9.31
N GLY A 105 -10.42 2.68 9.71
CA GLY A 105 -11.61 3.26 9.09
C GLY A 105 -11.46 3.58 7.60
N LEU A 106 -10.26 4.01 7.16
CA LEU A 106 -10.02 4.28 5.75
C LEU A 106 -9.98 2.97 4.94
N VAL A 107 -9.46 1.89 5.53
CA VAL A 107 -9.49 0.56 4.91
C VAL A 107 -10.94 0.08 4.75
N THR A 108 -11.79 0.31 5.75
CA THR A 108 -13.23 0.02 5.64
C THR A 108 -13.88 0.79 4.50
N GLU A 109 -13.57 2.09 4.34
CA GLU A 109 -14.10 2.89 3.22
C GLU A 109 -13.70 2.32 1.86
N VAL A 110 -12.45 1.85 1.72
CA VAL A 110 -11.94 1.21 0.49
C VAL A 110 -12.69 -0.09 0.20
N ILE A 111 -12.83 -0.97 1.20
CA ILE A 111 -13.57 -2.24 1.05
C ILE A 111 -15.03 -1.96 0.68
N CYS A 112 -15.68 -1.00 1.33
CA CYS A 112 -17.03 -0.57 0.97
C CYS A 112 -17.09 -0.04 -0.47
N GLY A 113 -16.08 0.71 -0.92
CA GLY A 113 -15.97 1.18 -2.30
C GLY A 113 -15.94 0.03 -3.30
N LEU A 114 -15.09 -0.99 -3.06
CA LEU A 114 -14.99 -2.17 -3.91
C LEU A 114 -16.31 -2.96 -3.97
N LEU A 115 -17.00 -3.09 -2.85
CA LEU A 115 -18.29 -3.80 -2.75
C LEU A 115 -19.42 -3.12 -3.53
N LEU A 116 -19.39 -1.79 -3.67
CA LEU A 116 -20.40 -1.01 -4.37
C LEU A 116 -20.23 -1.00 -5.89
N ARG A 117 -19.13 -1.58 -6.41
CA ARG A 117 -18.87 -1.63 -7.84
C ARG A 117 -19.73 -2.67 -8.55
N LYS A 118 -19.89 -2.49 -9.86
CA LYS A 118 -20.59 -3.46 -10.72
C LYS A 118 -19.79 -4.76 -10.88
N ASP A 119 -18.47 -4.65 -10.95
CA ASP A 119 -17.49 -5.72 -11.06
C ASP A 119 -16.97 -6.22 -9.69
N ARG A 120 -17.82 -6.16 -8.64
CA ARG A 120 -17.42 -6.42 -7.24
C ARG A 120 -16.68 -7.74 -7.03
N GLU A 121 -17.04 -8.81 -7.73
CA GLU A 121 -16.38 -10.12 -7.58
C GLU A 121 -14.91 -10.09 -8.03
N ARG A 122 -14.61 -9.27 -9.05
CA ARG A 122 -13.26 -8.99 -9.52
C ARG A 122 -12.58 -7.99 -8.60
N ALA A 123 -13.27 -6.90 -8.25
CA ALA A 123 -12.73 -5.83 -7.44
C ALA A 123 -12.36 -6.28 -6.01
N LEU A 124 -13.09 -7.23 -5.42
CA LEU A 124 -12.75 -7.76 -4.08
C LEU A 124 -11.44 -8.56 -4.04
N LYS A 125 -10.96 -9.02 -5.20
CA LYS A 125 -9.66 -9.69 -5.32
C LYS A 125 -8.51 -8.69 -5.51
N PHE A 126 -8.82 -7.40 -5.67
CA PHE A 126 -7.84 -6.34 -5.84
C PHE A 126 -7.00 -6.19 -4.56
N PRO A 127 -5.65 -6.23 -4.65
CA PRO A 127 -4.80 -6.18 -3.47
C PRO A 127 -4.93 -4.87 -2.68
N ILE A 128 -5.08 -4.99 -1.35
CA ILE A 128 -5.11 -3.87 -0.42
C ILE A 128 -3.89 -3.96 0.50
N CYS A 129 -3.09 -2.89 0.52
CA CYS A 129 -1.98 -2.71 1.46
C CYS A 129 -2.38 -1.71 2.54
N HIS A 130 -2.09 -1.99 3.81
CA HIS A 130 -2.34 -1.07 4.93
C HIS A 130 -1.02 -0.64 5.56
N ILE A 131 -0.68 0.64 5.44
CA ILE A 131 0.36 1.30 6.23
C ILE A 131 -0.31 1.94 7.45
N PRO A 132 0.03 1.50 8.68
CA PRO A 132 -0.58 2.04 9.89
C PRO A 132 -0.08 3.47 10.14
N GLY A 133 -0.99 4.43 10.00
CA GLY A 133 -0.72 5.86 10.22
C GLY A 133 -1.75 6.56 11.12
N GLY A 134 -2.79 5.83 11.55
CA GLY A 134 -3.90 6.36 12.36
C GLY A 134 -3.84 5.99 13.84
N THR A 135 -4.88 6.35 14.60
CA THR A 135 -5.03 5.99 16.03
C THR A 135 -5.37 4.53 16.24
N SER A 136 -6.23 3.96 15.38
CA SER A 136 -6.62 2.55 15.41
C SER A 136 -6.01 1.85 14.21
N ASN A 137 -5.16 0.86 14.47
CA ASN A 137 -4.47 0.05 13.47
C ASN A 137 -4.63 -1.44 13.80
N ALA A 138 -5.81 -1.82 14.29
CA ALA A 138 -6.09 -3.19 14.73
C ALA A 138 -5.94 -4.19 13.57
N LEU A 139 -6.31 -3.79 12.35
CA LEU A 139 -6.17 -4.63 11.17
C LEU A 139 -4.69 -4.88 10.84
N ALA A 140 -3.87 -3.83 10.77
CA ALA A 140 -2.44 -3.96 10.54
C ALA A 140 -1.78 -4.85 11.61
N ALA A 141 -2.13 -4.64 12.88
CA ALA A 141 -1.62 -5.47 13.98
C ALA A 141 -2.04 -6.94 13.85
N ALA A 142 -3.30 -7.21 13.48
CA ALA A 142 -3.80 -8.56 13.27
C ALA A 142 -3.10 -9.27 12.10
N ILE A 143 -2.88 -8.57 10.98
CA ILE A 143 -2.14 -9.09 9.82
C ILE A 143 -0.69 -9.41 10.24
N CYS A 144 0.02 -8.46 10.87
CA CYS A 144 1.38 -8.69 11.33
C CYS A 144 1.50 -9.84 12.34
N TYR A 145 0.47 -10.03 13.19
CA TYR A 145 0.43 -11.14 14.13
C TYR A 145 0.22 -12.50 13.42
N ALA A 146 -0.65 -12.53 12.42
CA ALA A 146 -0.98 -13.74 11.66
C ALA A 146 0.17 -14.20 10.74
N CYS A 147 1.03 -13.28 10.30
CA CYS A 147 2.18 -13.57 9.43
C CYS A 147 3.42 -14.09 10.19
N LYS A 148 3.27 -14.60 11.41
CA LYS A 148 4.35 -15.24 12.20
C LYS A 148 4.59 -16.69 11.81
#